data_AF-A0A950ACS1-F1
#
_entry.id   AF-A0A950ACS1-F1
#
_cell.length_a   1.000
_cell.length_b   1.000
_cell.length_c   1.000
_cell.angle_alpha   90.00
_cell.angle_beta   90.00
_cell.angle_gamma   90.00
#
_symmetry.space_group_name_H-M   'P 1'
#
loop_
_entity.id
_entity.type
_entity.pdbx_description
1 polymer ?
#
loop_
_entity_poly.entity_id
_entity_poly.type
_entity_poly.pdbx_seq_one_letter_code
_entity_poly.pdbx_strand_id
1 'polypeptide(L)'
;MIPRAPLRGFAGAIGLIASAVWLLGASPPPAVEHPDPGATKAVNDYVSALERQDYAAAFALLPSSQQSYFGDVANFASNPQSTQYRIKKFAIVSALSHGDIIEFTVHEDVSFVNVGTQRTISAGVKEPYFALRDNGVWRVKQLYQPWKSYAPEITGTAQGVSVTVHRIQFFDKRIQIDCTVRNDAKTPVQVLPLGKSVLDDGATKTPALDTAAFPLNSLAFFEGFRLLPRYESSGYINFPVTEKKDADRSFTLTIAPAVFDGVDQTFGVVVGPIQVKKL
;
A
#
# COMPACT_ATOMS: atom_id res chain seq x y z
N MET A 1 -7.38 -52.34 -6.64
CA MET A 1 -6.12 -52.18 -5.89
C MET A 1 -5.19 -51.36 -6.77
N ILE A 2 -5.12 -50.05 -6.52
CA ILE A 2 -4.30 -49.06 -7.25
C ILE A 2 -3.80 -48.08 -6.16
N PRO A 3 -2.51 -47.72 -6.12
CA PRO A 3 -1.89 -47.17 -4.92
C PRO A 3 -2.25 -45.70 -4.69
N ARG A 4 -2.47 -45.37 -3.41
CA ARG A 4 -2.54 -43.99 -2.88
C ARG A 4 -1.12 -43.51 -2.53
N ALA A 5 -0.77 -42.32 -2.99
CA ALA A 5 0.37 -41.51 -2.51
C ALA A 5 0.06 -40.01 -2.81
N PRO A 6 0.71 -39.03 -2.16
CA PRO A 6 0.07 -38.20 -1.14
C PRO A 6 -0.12 -36.72 -1.55
N LEU A 7 -1.05 -36.06 -0.85
CA LEU A 7 -1.21 -34.60 -0.79
C LEU A 7 0.11 -33.95 -0.35
N ARG A 8 0.75 -33.20 -1.25
CA ARG A 8 1.82 -32.26 -0.90
C ARG A 8 1.21 -30.87 -0.70
N GLY A 9 1.24 -30.40 0.54
CA GLY A 9 1.01 -29.00 0.87
C GLY A 9 2.10 -28.13 0.27
N PHE A 10 1.71 -27.06 -0.41
CA PHE A 10 2.63 -26.02 -0.86
C PHE A 10 2.57 -24.86 0.12
N ALA A 11 3.59 -24.82 0.98
CA ALA A 11 3.98 -23.62 1.71
C ALA A 11 4.48 -22.59 0.68
N GLY A 12 3.84 -21.42 0.66
CA GLY A 12 4.28 -20.27 -0.15
C GLY A 12 5.62 -19.76 0.37
N ALA A 13 6.59 -19.69 -0.53
CA ALA A 13 7.96 -19.30 -0.28
C ALA A 13 8.07 -17.82 0.15
N ILE A 14 8.58 -17.62 1.36
CA ILE A 14 9.16 -16.35 1.81
C ILE A 14 10.57 -16.28 1.21
N GLY A 15 10.78 -15.35 0.27
CA GLY A 15 12.08 -15.06 -0.30
C GLY A 15 13.00 -14.40 0.71
N LEU A 16 13.84 -15.22 1.35
CA LEU A 16 15.07 -14.83 2.03
C LEU A 16 16.05 -14.24 1.00
N ILE A 17 16.41 -12.96 1.14
CA ILE A 17 17.66 -12.45 0.56
C ILE A 17 18.74 -12.69 1.61
N ALA A 18 19.58 -13.69 1.34
CA ALA A 18 20.82 -13.93 2.05
C ALA A 18 21.83 -12.84 1.66
N SER A 19 22.46 -12.22 2.66
CA SER A 19 23.68 -11.43 2.47
C SER A 19 24.76 -12.01 3.37
N ALA A 20 25.93 -12.20 2.75
CA ALA A 20 27.05 -12.99 3.21
C ALA A 20 27.63 -12.54 4.56
N VAL A 21 27.96 -13.54 5.38
CA VAL A 21 28.77 -13.40 6.59
C VAL A 21 30.21 -13.07 6.19
N TRP A 22 30.64 -11.84 6.44
CA TRP A 22 32.05 -11.51 6.61
C TRP A 22 32.36 -11.46 8.11
N LEU A 23 33.08 -12.47 8.58
CA LEU A 23 33.65 -12.57 9.92
C LEU A 23 34.97 -11.80 9.97
N LEU A 24 34.95 -10.52 10.35
CA LEU A 24 36.12 -9.79 10.87
C LEU A 24 35.65 -8.80 11.95
N GLY A 25 35.95 -9.11 13.21
CA GLY A 25 35.99 -8.19 14.35
C GLY A 25 34.75 -7.31 14.58
N ALA A 26 33.64 -7.88 15.01
CA ALA A 26 32.52 -7.08 15.53
C ALA A 26 32.92 -6.48 16.90
N SER A 27 33.48 -5.28 16.89
CA SER A 27 33.29 -4.38 18.03
C SER A 27 31.77 -4.34 18.31
N PRO A 28 31.32 -4.46 19.57
CA PRO A 28 29.90 -4.28 19.87
C PRO A 28 29.47 -2.96 19.23
N PRO A 29 28.29 -2.90 18.56
CA PRO A 29 27.77 -1.63 18.09
C PRO A 29 27.82 -0.66 19.29
N PRO A 30 28.34 0.56 19.13
CA PRO A 30 28.40 1.50 20.24
C PRO A 30 26.97 1.60 20.78
N ALA A 31 26.80 1.18 22.04
CA ALA A 31 25.57 1.43 22.76
C ALA A 31 25.49 2.96 22.86
N VAL A 32 24.70 3.59 21.99
CA VAL A 32 24.35 4.98 22.20
C VAL A 32 23.38 4.98 23.38
N GLU A 33 23.89 5.53 24.46
CA GLU A 33 23.20 6.16 25.58
C GLU A 33 21.76 6.55 25.24
N HIS A 34 20.87 6.32 26.22
CA HIS A 34 19.48 6.74 26.27
C HIS A 34 19.10 7.78 25.20
N PRO A 35 18.22 7.43 24.24
CA PRO A 35 17.85 8.35 23.15
C PRO A 35 17.37 9.68 23.72
N ASP A 36 17.67 10.78 23.00
CA ASP A 36 17.27 12.14 23.38
C ASP A 36 15.83 12.12 23.95
N PRO A 37 15.61 12.52 25.21
CA PRO A 37 14.30 12.42 25.84
C PRO A 37 13.20 13.16 25.08
N GLY A 38 13.56 14.25 24.38
CA GLY A 38 12.66 15.00 23.52
C GLY A 38 12.26 14.23 22.26
N ALA A 39 13.21 13.50 21.64
CA ALA A 39 12.92 12.64 20.49
C ALA A 39 12.02 11.47 20.89
N THR A 40 12.33 10.82 22.02
CA THR A 40 11.52 9.73 22.58
C THR A 40 10.10 10.21 22.87
N LYS A 41 9.97 11.40 23.49
CA LYS A 41 8.66 12.00 23.76
C LYS A 41 7.89 12.30 22.47
N ALA A 42 8.54 12.87 21.45
CA ALA A 42 7.88 13.18 20.18
C ALA A 42 7.32 11.94 19.49
N VAL A 43 8.08 10.83 19.46
CA VAL A 43 7.61 9.56 18.90
C VAL A 43 6.48 8.97 19.75
N ASN A 44 6.64 8.95 21.08
CA ASN A 44 5.59 8.45 21.96
C ASN A 44 4.27 9.23 21.79
N ASP A 45 4.34 10.56 21.76
CA ASP A 45 3.16 11.42 21.59
C ASP A 45 2.51 11.21 20.21
N TYR A 46 3.33 11.06 19.16
CA TYR A 46 2.87 10.81 17.80
C TYR A 46 2.11 9.48 17.69
N VAL A 47 2.72 8.37 18.14
CA VAL A 47 2.10 7.05 18.08
C VAL A 47 0.88 6.97 19.01
N SER A 48 0.93 7.61 20.17
CA SER A 48 -0.23 7.74 21.06
C SER A 48 -1.38 8.51 20.41
N ALA A 49 -1.09 9.55 19.64
CA ALA A 49 -2.11 10.28 18.88
C ALA A 49 -2.72 9.39 17.79
N LEU A 50 -1.92 8.60 17.08
CA LEU A 50 -2.41 7.62 16.10
C LEU A 50 -3.27 6.52 16.74
N GLU A 51 -2.88 5.99 17.89
CA GLU A 51 -3.65 5.02 18.69
C GLU A 51 -5.03 5.58 19.07
N ARG A 52 -5.08 6.82 19.56
CA ARG A 52 -6.34 7.52 19.88
C ARG A 52 -7.09 8.05 18.66
N GLN A 53 -6.54 7.88 17.46
CA GLN A 53 -7.04 8.46 16.21
C GLN A 53 -7.17 9.99 16.22
N ASP A 54 -6.37 10.66 17.05
CA ASP A 54 -6.25 12.11 17.07
C ASP A 54 -5.30 12.55 15.94
N TYR A 55 -5.81 12.52 14.71
CA TYR A 55 -5.01 12.81 13.53
C TYR A 55 -4.54 14.27 13.48
N ALA A 56 -5.23 15.20 14.15
CA ALA A 56 -4.79 16.58 14.24
C ALA A 56 -3.52 16.69 15.11
N ALA A 57 -3.50 16.04 16.28
CA ALA A 57 -2.31 16.00 17.12
C ALA A 57 -1.15 15.26 16.45
N ALA A 58 -1.41 14.12 15.79
CA ALA A 58 -0.40 13.40 15.04
C ALA A 58 0.16 14.24 13.88
N PHE A 59 -0.70 14.89 13.09
CA PHE A 59 -0.29 15.76 11.98
C PHE A 59 0.58 16.92 12.45
N ALA A 60 0.22 17.55 13.58
CA ALA A 60 0.97 18.66 14.16
C ALA A 60 2.39 18.28 14.60
N LEU A 61 2.65 16.99 14.86
CA LEU A 61 3.96 16.45 15.23
C LEU A 61 4.84 16.07 14.02
N LEU A 62 4.30 16.13 12.80
CA LEU A 62 5.08 15.97 11.57
C LEU A 62 5.98 17.19 11.32
N PRO A 63 7.12 17.04 10.62
CA PRO A 63 7.91 18.18 10.17
C PRO A 63 7.14 18.99 9.11
N SER A 64 7.47 20.28 9.00
CA SER A 64 6.81 21.26 8.13
C SER A 64 6.77 20.82 6.66
N SER A 65 7.82 20.13 6.20
CA SER A 65 7.89 19.54 4.85
C SER A 65 6.87 18.41 4.65
N GLN A 66 6.60 17.60 5.68
CA GLN A 66 5.57 16.56 5.61
C GLN A 66 4.17 17.12 5.76
N GLN A 67 3.97 18.13 6.62
CA GLN A 67 2.70 18.83 6.68
C GLN A 67 2.34 19.42 5.30
N SER A 68 3.32 20.04 4.62
CA SER A 68 3.15 20.49 3.23
C SER A 68 2.89 19.34 2.24
N TYR A 69 3.56 18.20 2.42
CA TYR A 69 3.37 17.01 1.58
C TYR A 69 1.96 16.45 1.66
N PHE A 70 1.35 16.36 2.85
CA PHE A 70 -0.04 15.95 3.01
C PHE A 70 -1.01 17.09 2.65
N GLY A 71 -0.63 18.34 2.89
CA GLY A 71 -1.43 19.54 2.67
C GLY A 71 -2.25 19.92 3.90
N ASP A 72 -3.03 18.98 4.42
CA ASP A 72 -3.90 19.20 5.59
C ASP A 72 -4.13 17.90 6.40
N VAL A 73 -4.85 18.05 7.52
CA VAL A 73 -5.18 16.96 8.43
C VAL A 73 -6.11 15.93 7.80
N ALA A 74 -7.04 16.34 6.93
CA ALA A 74 -8.01 15.45 6.31
C ALA A 74 -7.34 14.48 5.33
N ASN A 75 -6.44 15.00 4.49
CA ASN A 75 -5.60 14.23 3.58
C ASN A 75 -4.69 13.26 4.35
N PHE A 76 -4.06 13.71 5.44
CA PHE A 76 -3.28 12.83 6.30
C PHE A 76 -4.13 11.70 6.92
N ALA A 77 -5.29 12.05 7.50
CA ALA A 77 -6.20 11.10 8.15
C ALA A 77 -6.80 10.07 7.17
N SER A 78 -6.96 10.46 5.90
CA SER A 78 -7.53 9.59 4.86
C SER A 78 -6.74 8.29 4.66
N ASN A 79 -5.44 8.30 4.91
CA ASN A 79 -4.56 7.15 4.72
C ASN A 79 -4.90 5.98 5.68
N PRO A 80 -4.81 6.13 7.01
CA PRO A 80 -5.23 5.07 7.92
C PRO A 80 -6.75 4.80 7.86
N GLN A 81 -7.57 5.80 7.53
CA GLN A 81 -9.02 5.60 7.40
C GLN A 81 -9.38 4.70 6.22
N SER A 82 -8.66 4.79 5.09
CA SER A 82 -8.93 3.98 3.89
C SER A 82 -8.80 2.47 4.10
N THR A 83 -8.09 2.03 5.14
CA THR A 83 -7.97 0.61 5.53
C THR A 83 -8.47 0.34 6.93
N GLN A 84 -9.14 1.32 7.56
CA GLN A 84 -9.53 1.25 8.98
C GLN A 84 -8.37 0.83 9.88
N TYR A 85 -7.16 1.28 9.58
CA TYR A 85 -5.97 0.98 10.35
C TYR A 85 -6.09 1.58 11.77
N ARG A 86 -5.82 0.76 12.78
CA ARG A 86 -5.88 1.09 14.20
C ARG A 86 -4.69 0.47 14.91
N ILE A 87 -4.00 1.30 15.70
CA ILE A 87 -3.06 0.83 16.72
C ILE A 87 -3.88 0.59 17.99
N LYS A 88 -3.78 -0.60 18.58
CA LYS A 88 -4.52 -0.98 19.80
C LYS A 88 -3.69 -0.80 21.07
N LYS A 89 -2.38 -1.00 20.92
CA LYS A 89 -1.34 -0.72 21.91
C LYS A 89 -0.01 -0.68 21.18
N PHE A 90 0.96 0.01 21.76
CA PHE A 90 2.31 0.05 21.24
C PHE A 90 3.36 0.10 22.35
N ALA A 91 4.61 -0.20 21.99
CA ALA A 91 5.77 -0.01 22.84
C ALA A 91 7.00 0.34 21.98
N ILE A 92 7.76 1.35 22.38
CA ILE A 92 9.07 1.64 21.80
C ILE A 92 10.03 0.54 22.24
N VAL A 93 10.59 -0.22 21.29
CA VAL A 93 11.45 -1.38 21.60
C VAL A 93 12.94 -1.08 21.46
N SER A 94 13.32 -0.17 20.56
CA SER A 94 14.71 0.25 20.38
C SER A 94 14.79 1.63 19.77
N ALA A 95 15.92 2.30 19.98
CA ALA A 95 16.28 3.52 19.30
C ALA A 95 17.72 3.41 18.79
N LEU A 96 17.97 3.90 17.58
CA LEU A 96 19.27 3.95 16.95
C LEU A 96 19.52 5.39 16.46
N SER A 97 20.59 5.99 16.97
CA SER A 97 20.99 7.35 16.57
C SER A 97 21.84 7.32 15.30
N HIS A 98 21.47 8.14 14.32
CA HIS A 98 22.18 8.39 13.07
C HIS A 98 22.58 9.88 12.98
N GLY A 99 23.09 10.43 14.08
CA GLY A 99 23.38 11.87 14.21
C GLY A 99 22.11 12.67 14.48
N ASP A 100 21.72 13.55 13.56
CA ASP A 100 20.53 14.42 13.71
C ASP A 100 19.19 13.70 13.49
N ILE A 101 19.24 12.41 13.18
CA ILE A 101 18.08 11.53 12.99
C ILE A 101 18.17 10.40 13.99
N ILE A 102 17.07 10.11 14.68
CA ILE A 102 16.95 8.95 15.55
C ILE A 102 15.87 8.04 14.98
N GLU A 103 16.24 6.81 14.66
CA GLU A 103 15.33 5.76 14.24
C GLU A 103 14.82 5.00 15.46
N PHE A 104 13.51 4.92 15.61
CA PHE A 104 12.82 4.17 16.64
C PHE A 104 12.15 2.97 16.02
N THR A 105 12.36 1.79 16.59
CA THR A 105 11.50 0.64 16.29
C THR A 105 10.39 0.62 17.30
N VAL A 106 9.15 0.62 16.83
CA VAL A 106 7.95 0.55 17.66
C VAL A 106 7.25 -0.77 17.38
N HIS A 107 7.01 -1.55 18.43
CA HIS A 107 6.15 -2.72 18.33
C HIS A 107 4.70 -2.29 18.53
N GLU A 108 3.83 -2.68 17.61
CA GLU A 108 2.42 -2.28 17.59
C GLU A 108 1.53 -3.50 17.43
N ASP A 109 0.49 -3.59 18.26
CA ASP A 109 -0.62 -4.50 17.99
C ASP A 109 -1.68 -3.73 17.21
N VAL A 110 -1.89 -4.10 15.97
CA VAL A 110 -2.72 -3.36 15.03
C VAL A 110 -3.93 -4.16 14.57
N SER A 111 -4.93 -3.45 14.05
CA SER A 111 -5.93 -4.04 13.16
C SER A 111 -6.17 -3.18 11.94
N PHE A 112 -6.43 -3.82 10.81
CA PHE A 112 -6.71 -3.16 9.53
C PHE A 112 -7.55 -4.07 8.63
N VAL A 113 -8.27 -3.47 7.69
CA VAL A 113 -8.93 -4.19 6.60
C VAL A 113 -7.89 -4.54 5.54
N ASN A 114 -7.75 -5.83 5.28
CA ASN A 114 -6.96 -6.31 4.16
C ASN A 114 -7.71 -6.04 2.86
N VAL A 115 -7.14 -5.18 2.02
CA VAL A 115 -7.79 -4.64 0.83
C VAL A 115 -8.19 -5.74 -0.18
N GLY A 116 -7.42 -6.83 -0.28
CA GLY A 116 -7.74 -7.93 -1.21
C GLY A 116 -8.86 -8.83 -0.73
N THR A 117 -8.91 -9.12 0.57
CA THR A 117 -9.90 -10.06 1.15
C THR A 117 -11.10 -9.36 1.80
N GLN A 118 -11.02 -8.04 1.97
CA GLN A 118 -12.00 -7.21 2.70
C GLN A 118 -12.25 -7.67 4.14
N ARG A 119 -11.31 -8.44 4.71
CA ARG A 119 -11.39 -8.93 6.08
C ARG A 119 -10.54 -8.08 7.00
N THR A 120 -11.04 -7.83 8.20
CA THR A 120 -10.23 -7.26 9.28
C THR A 120 -9.21 -8.28 9.75
N ILE A 121 -7.93 -7.90 9.69
CA ILE A 121 -6.79 -8.65 10.21
C ILE A 121 -6.31 -7.96 11.48
N SER A 122 -5.86 -8.74 12.46
CA SER A 122 -5.06 -8.24 13.58
C SER A 122 -3.66 -8.82 13.49
N ALA A 123 -2.64 -8.01 13.77
CA ALA A 123 -1.24 -8.41 13.68
C ALA A 123 -0.40 -7.66 14.72
N GLY A 124 0.70 -8.28 15.16
CA GLY A 124 1.80 -7.58 15.84
C GLY A 124 2.86 -7.23 14.80
N VAL A 125 3.20 -5.95 14.69
CA VAL A 125 4.17 -5.44 13.70
C VAL A 125 5.28 -4.65 14.38
N LYS A 126 6.42 -4.53 13.70
CA LYS A 126 7.53 -3.67 14.11
C LYS A 126 7.73 -2.62 13.04
N GLU A 127 7.36 -1.38 13.36
CA GLU A 127 7.40 -0.27 12.42
C GLU A 127 8.54 0.70 12.77
N PRO A 128 9.32 1.15 11.78
CA PRO A 128 10.33 2.17 11.98
C PRO A 128 9.72 3.57 11.95
N TYR A 129 10.03 4.37 12.96
CA TYR A 129 9.68 5.79 13.07
C TYR A 129 10.95 6.62 13.14
N PHE A 130 11.00 7.76 12.45
CA PHE A 130 12.19 8.60 12.41
C PHE A 130 11.92 9.93 13.11
N ALA A 131 12.60 10.18 14.21
CA ALA A 131 12.61 11.50 14.84
C ALA A 131 13.73 12.35 14.25
N LEU A 132 13.43 13.59 13.89
CA LEU A 132 14.39 14.56 13.39
C LEU A 132 14.06 15.96 13.89
N ARG A 133 15.04 16.86 13.90
CA ARG A 133 14.83 18.26 14.27
C ARG A 133 14.31 19.07 13.07
N ASP A 134 13.20 19.77 13.27
CA ASP A 134 12.66 20.77 12.35
C ASP A 134 12.52 22.08 13.11
N ASN A 135 13.26 23.11 12.70
CA ASN A 135 13.37 24.39 13.42
C ASN A 135 13.66 24.24 14.92
N GLY A 136 14.57 23.32 15.28
CA GLY A 136 14.99 23.07 16.66
C GLY A 136 14.04 22.23 17.51
N VAL A 137 12.89 21.80 16.95
CA VAL A 137 11.90 20.96 17.64
C VAL A 137 11.94 19.54 17.08
N TRP A 138 11.88 18.53 17.95
CA TRP A 138 11.76 17.14 17.53
C TRP A 138 10.41 16.87 16.87
N ARG A 139 10.44 16.32 15.66
CA ARG A 139 9.28 15.94 14.84
C ARG A 139 9.43 14.50 14.36
N VAL A 140 8.31 13.88 14.00
CA VAL A 140 8.28 12.51 13.50
C VAL A 140 8.07 12.49 11.99
N LYS A 141 8.97 11.83 11.27
CA LYS A 141 8.91 11.65 9.82
C LYS A 141 8.38 10.24 9.50
N GLN A 142 7.30 10.16 8.75
CA GLN A 142 6.82 8.90 8.17
C GLN A 142 7.35 8.68 6.76
N LEU A 143 7.89 7.50 6.46
CA LEU A 143 8.38 7.20 5.12
C LEU A 143 7.28 6.58 4.25
N TYR A 144 7.36 6.84 2.95
CA TYR A 144 6.61 6.14 1.89
C TYR A 144 5.08 6.15 2.01
N GLN A 145 4.49 7.18 2.61
CA GLN A 145 3.03 7.32 2.67
C GLN A 145 2.47 8.03 1.43
N PRO A 146 1.32 7.60 0.89
CA PRO A 146 0.55 8.44 -0.02
C PRO A 146 0.16 9.73 0.69
N TRP A 147 0.11 10.84 -0.04
CA TRP A 147 -0.34 12.10 0.55
C TRP A 147 -1.86 12.11 0.79
N LYS A 148 -2.61 11.21 0.12
CA LYS A 148 -4.06 11.05 0.28
C LYS A 148 -4.52 9.68 -0.20
N SER A 149 -5.57 9.13 0.39
CA SER A 149 -6.18 7.86 -0.02
C SER A 149 -7.71 7.88 0.05
N TYR A 150 -8.37 7.07 -0.78
CA TYR A 150 -9.82 6.84 -0.77
C TYR A 150 -10.12 5.35 -0.84
N ALA A 151 -11.23 4.91 -0.27
CA ALA A 151 -11.73 3.54 -0.37
C ALA A 151 -13.12 3.51 -1.03
N PRO A 152 -13.22 3.65 -2.36
CA PRO A 152 -14.50 3.83 -3.04
C PRO A 152 -15.34 2.56 -3.15
N GLU A 153 -14.73 1.37 -3.05
CA GLU A 153 -15.41 0.07 -3.16
C GLU A 153 -16.37 -0.02 -4.36
N ILE A 154 -15.85 0.22 -5.56
CA ILE A 154 -16.61 0.30 -6.81
C ILE A 154 -16.28 -0.86 -7.75
N THR A 155 -17.30 -1.51 -8.31
CA THR A 155 -17.15 -2.68 -9.18
C THR A 155 -17.58 -2.36 -10.61
N GLY A 156 -16.78 -2.82 -11.57
CA GLY A 156 -17.14 -2.92 -12.99
C GLY A 156 -17.19 -4.38 -13.42
N THR A 157 -18.02 -4.68 -14.43
CA THR A 157 -18.20 -6.06 -14.91
C THR A 157 -18.25 -6.11 -16.43
N ALA A 158 -17.56 -7.08 -17.04
CA ALA A 158 -17.70 -7.39 -18.46
C ALA A 158 -17.46 -8.89 -18.70
N GLN A 159 -18.32 -9.51 -19.52
CA GLN A 159 -18.17 -10.91 -19.94
C GLN A 159 -17.98 -11.90 -18.75
N GLY A 160 -18.68 -11.69 -17.64
CA GLY A 160 -18.54 -12.54 -16.45
C GLY A 160 -17.21 -12.39 -15.71
N VAL A 161 -16.42 -11.36 -15.99
CA VAL A 161 -15.30 -10.93 -15.15
C VAL A 161 -15.72 -9.68 -14.40
N SER A 162 -15.51 -9.67 -13.08
CA SER A 162 -15.72 -8.51 -12.22
C SER A 162 -14.39 -7.94 -11.76
N VAL A 163 -14.31 -6.62 -11.69
CA VAL A 163 -13.16 -5.88 -11.14
C VAL A 163 -13.70 -4.94 -10.08
N THR A 164 -13.25 -5.11 -8.84
CA THR A 164 -13.58 -4.21 -7.74
C THR A 164 -12.36 -3.37 -7.40
N VAL A 165 -12.51 -2.05 -7.47
CA VAL A 165 -11.54 -1.08 -6.97
C VAL A 165 -11.84 -0.82 -5.50
N HIS A 166 -10.93 -1.26 -4.64
CA HIS A 166 -11.08 -1.17 -3.20
C HIS A 166 -10.49 0.12 -2.66
N ARG A 167 -9.32 0.52 -3.17
CA ARG A 167 -8.59 1.70 -2.68
C ARG A 167 -7.88 2.44 -3.80
N ILE A 168 -7.82 3.76 -3.68
CA ILE A 168 -7.03 4.65 -4.52
C ILE A 168 -6.09 5.45 -3.63
N GLN A 169 -4.79 5.42 -3.91
CA GLN A 169 -3.77 6.14 -3.15
C GLN A 169 -3.02 7.11 -4.06
N PHE A 170 -2.89 8.35 -3.62
CA PHE A 170 -2.20 9.40 -4.35
C PHE A 170 -0.82 9.62 -3.75
N PHE A 171 0.21 9.43 -4.56
CA PHE A 171 1.59 9.82 -4.27
C PHE A 171 1.96 11.04 -5.11
N ASP A 172 3.14 11.63 -4.90
CA ASP A 172 3.59 12.80 -5.67
C ASP A 172 3.70 12.52 -7.18
N LYS A 173 4.14 11.32 -7.56
CA LYS A 173 4.43 10.93 -8.95
C LYS A 173 3.61 9.76 -9.47
N ARG A 174 2.68 9.22 -8.68
CA ARG A 174 1.82 8.13 -9.12
C ARG A 174 0.49 8.08 -8.37
N ILE A 175 -0.50 7.48 -9.01
CA ILE A 175 -1.73 7.02 -8.39
C ILE A 175 -1.64 5.49 -8.32
N GLN A 176 -1.81 4.92 -7.14
CA GLN A 176 -1.96 3.48 -6.96
C GLN A 176 -3.43 3.13 -6.84
N ILE A 177 -3.86 2.09 -7.55
CA ILE A 177 -5.20 1.53 -7.44
C ILE A 177 -5.07 0.10 -6.94
N ASP A 178 -5.67 -0.19 -5.80
CA ASP A 178 -5.78 -1.53 -5.27
C ASP A 178 -7.12 -2.12 -5.73
N CYS A 179 -7.06 -3.28 -6.38
CA CYS A 179 -8.24 -3.91 -6.95
C CYS A 179 -8.18 -5.44 -6.89
N THR A 180 -9.37 -6.04 -6.97
CA THR A 180 -9.55 -7.48 -7.12
C THR A 180 -10.21 -7.77 -8.45
N VAL A 181 -9.62 -8.69 -9.22
CA VAL A 181 -10.20 -9.24 -10.45
C VAL A 181 -10.73 -10.62 -10.15
N ARG A 182 -11.99 -10.88 -10.50
CA ARG A 182 -12.67 -12.14 -10.22
C ARG A 182 -13.34 -12.66 -11.49
N ASN A 183 -13.23 -13.97 -11.69
CA ASN A 183 -13.89 -14.66 -12.79
C ASN A 183 -15.20 -15.28 -12.29
N ASP A 184 -16.32 -14.63 -12.59
CA ASP A 184 -17.68 -15.12 -12.33
C ASP A 184 -18.25 -15.96 -13.49
N ALA A 185 -17.52 -16.09 -14.61
CA ALA A 185 -17.89 -16.91 -15.73
C ALA A 185 -17.69 -18.41 -15.43
N LYS A 186 -18.20 -19.25 -16.33
CA LYS A 186 -18.07 -20.72 -16.24
C LYS A 186 -16.78 -21.25 -16.87
N THR A 187 -16.08 -20.42 -17.64
CA THR A 187 -14.86 -20.76 -18.38
C THR A 187 -13.67 -20.02 -17.75
N PRO A 188 -12.47 -20.61 -17.77
CA PRO A 188 -11.28 -19.88 -17.35
C PRO A 188 -11.02 -18.67 -18.26
N VAL A 189 -10.39 -17.66 -17.67
CA VAL A 189 -10.04 -16.40 -18.34
C VAL A 189 -8.55 -16.14 -18.13
N GLN A 190 -7.84 -15.79 -19.20
CA GLN A 190 -6.50 -15.25 -19.13
C GLN A 190 -6.58 -13.72 -19.07
N VAL A 191 -6.11 -13.14 -17.96
CA VAL A 191 -5.88 -11.70 -17.84
C VAL A 191 -4.49 -11.42 -18.40
N LEU A 192 -4.40 -10.52 -19.38
CA LEU A 192 -3.12 -10.18 -20.02
C LEU A 192 -2.29 -9.23 -19.13
N PRO A 193 -0.96 -9.15 -19.34
CA PRO A 193 -0.08 -8.20 -18.66
C PRO A 193 -0.62 -6.76 -18.58
N LEU A 194 -0.42 -6.13 -17.42
CA LEU A 194 -0.97 -4.80 -17.08
C LEU A 194 -0.61 -3.64 -18.01
N GLY A 195 0.40 -3.77 -18.89
CA GLY A 195 0.90 -2.69 -19.75
C GLY A 195 -0.15 -2.06 -20.69
N LYS A 196 -1.39 -2.57 -20.70
CA LYS A 196 -2.54 -2.03 -21.43
C LYS A 196 -3.65 -1.46 -20.54
N SER A 197 -3.48 -1.44 -19.22
CA SER A 197 -4.46 -0.83 -18.30
C SER A 197 -4.36 0.69 -18.38
N VAL A 198 -5.50 1.37 -18.32
CA VAL A 198 -5.58 2.82 -18.50
C VAL A 198 -6.44 3.43 -17.39
N LEU A 199 -5.95 4.52 -16.81
CA LEU A 199 -6.71 5.42 -15.95
C LEU A 199 -7.10 6.66 -16.76
N ASP A 200 -8.39 6.87 -16.95
CA ASP A 200 -8.95 8.00 -17.71
C ASP A 200 -9.57 9.01 -16.73
N ASP A 201 -9.14 10.26 -16.75
CA ASP A 201 -9.72 11.35 -15.95
C ASP A 201 -10.62 12.30 -16.75
N GLY A 202 -11.01 11.91 -17.97
CA GLY A 202 -11.82 12.68 -18.91
C GLY A 202 -11.01 13.66 -19.76
N ALA A 203 -9.83 14.09 -19.30
CA ALA A 203 -8.91 14.93 -20.05
C ALA A 203 -7.72 14.14 -20.58
N THR A 204 -7.21 13.19 -19.80
CA THR A 204 -6.02 12.39 -20.09
C THR A 204 -6.29 10.91 -19.86
N LYS A 205 -5.80 10.08 -20.78
CA LYS A 205 -5.71 8.63 -20.64
C LYS A 205 -4.29 8.25 -20.24
N THR A 206 -4.11 7.89 -18.98
CA THR A 206 -2.82 7.54 -18.41
C THR A 206 -2.63 6.02 -18.42
N PRO A 207 -1.66 5.48 -19.17
CA PRO A 207 -1.34 4.05 -19.13
C PRO A 207 -0.73 3.67 -17.77
N ALA A 208 -0.91 2.42 -17.35
CA ALA A 208 -0.21 1.88 -16.19
C ALA A 208 1.32 1.88 -16.41
N LEU A 209 2.08 2.02 -15.32
CA LEU A 209 3.53 1.91 -15.35
C LEU A 209 3.94 0.52 -15.87
N ASP A 210 4.83 0.49 -16.85
CA ASP A 210 5.36 -0.71 -17.51
C ASP A 210 6.78 -1.09 -17.05
N THR A 211 7.33 -0.34 -16.10
CA THR A 211 8.67 -0.57 -15.55
C THR A 211 8.65 -1.59 -14.42
N ALA A 212 9.44 -2.65 -14.56
CA ALA A 212 9.58 -3.74 -13.59
C ALA A 212 10.43 -3.39 -12.34
N ALA A 213 10.58 -2.11 -11.99
CA ALA A 213 11.30 -1.72 -10.78
C ALA A 213 10.45 -2.08 -9.55
N PHE A 214 11.06 -2.78 -8.59
CA PHE A 214 10.43 -3.41 -7.43
C PHE A 214 9.81 -2.40 -6.42
N PRO A 215 8.54 -2.58 -6.02
CA PRO A 215 7.43 -2.99 -6.86
C PRO A 215 6.58 -1.76 -7.21
N LEU A 216 6.67 -1.33 -8.47
CA LEU A 216 5.73 -0.36 -9.04
C LEU A 216 4.38 -1.02 -9.34
N ASN A 217 4.25 -2.35 -9.41
CA ASN A 217 2.98 -3.06 -9.58
C ASN A 217 3.00 -4.43 -8.88
N SER A 218 1.83 -5.02 -8.61
CA SER A 218 1.71 -6.43 -8.23
C SER A 218 2.26 -7.35 -9.33
N LEU A 219 3.08 -8.34 -8.97
CA LEU A 219 3.71 -9.27 -9.92
C LEU A 219 2.67 -10.00 -10.78
N ALA A 220 1.63 -10.55 -10.16
CA ALA A 220 0.58 -11.28 -10.86
C ALA A 220 -0.10 -10.43 -11.92
N PHE A 221 -0.37 -9.16 -11.60
CA PHE A 221 -0.96 -8.25 -12.56
C PHE A 221 0.07 -7.86 -13.65
N PHE A 222 1.31 -7.57 -13.28
CA PHE A 222 2.37 -7.19 -14.21
C PHE A 222 2.62 -8.28 -15.28
N GLU A 223 2.72 -9.55 -14.88
CA GLU A 223 2.99 -10.67 -15.78
C GLU A 223 1.74 -11.21 -16.49
N GLY A 224 0.55 -10.83 -16.02
CA GLY A 224 -0.70 -11.48 -16.41
C GLY A 224 -0.87 -12.83 -15.71
N PHE A 225 -2.13 -13.29 -15.63
CA PHE A 225 -2.48 -14.46 -14.83
C PHE A 225 -3.75 -15.12 -15.34
N ARG A 226 -3.84 -16.43 -15.15
CA ARG A 226 -5.03 -17.23 -15.49
C ARG A 226 -5.95 -17.32 -14.27
N LEU A 227 -7.22 -17.00 -14.47
CA LEU A 227 -8.28 -17.12 -13.46
C LEU A 227 -9.23 -18.25 -13.81
N LEU A 228 -9.29 -19.26 -12.94
CA LEU A 228 -10.31 -20.30 -13.00
C LEU A 228 -11.70 -19.76 -12.62
N PRO A 229 -12.79 -20.44 -13.01
CA PRO A 229 -14.14 -20.07 -12.58
C PRO A 229 -14.26 -19.93 -11.06
N ARG A 230 -14.83 -18.82 -10.59
CA ARG A 230 -15.01 -18.43 -9.19
C ARG A 230 -13.72 -18.13 -8.41
N TYR A 231 -12.59 -18.01 -9.08
CA TYR A 231 -11.34 -17.57 -8.48
C TYR A 231 -11.16 -16.07 -8.64
N GLU A 232 -10.36 -15.49 -7.76
CA GLU A 232 -10.03 -14.08 -7.74
C GLU A 232 -8.52 -13.87 -7.54
N SER A 233 -8.05 -12.70 -7.95
CA SER A 233 -6.68 -12.23 -7.73
C SER A 233 -6.74 -10.77 -7.32
N SER A 234 -6.08 -10.44 -6.22
CA SER A 234 -5.99 -9.09 -5.69
C SER A 234 -4.58 -8.55 -5.80
N GLY A 235 -4.47 -7.25 -6.01
CA GLY A 235 -3.18 -6.57 -6.11
C GLY A 235 -3.36 -5.08 -6.32
N TYR A 236 -2.32 -4.45 -6.86
CA TYR A 236 -2.34 -3.02 -7.14
C TYR A 236 -1.68 -2.69 -8.48
N ILE A 237 -2.12 -1.56 -9.04
CA ILE A 237 -1.69 -1.01 -10.32
C ILE A 237 -1.30 0.45 -10.09
N ASN A 238 -0.13 0.87 -10.55
CA ASN A 238 0.31 2.25 -10.48
C ASN A 238 0.25 2.95 -11.84
N PHE A 239 -0.19 4.20 -11.80
CA PHE A 239 -0.31 5.10 -12.95
C PHE A 239 0.56 6.34 -12.71
N PRO A 240 1.45 6.73 -13.64
CA PRO A 240 2.26 7.92 -13.46
C PRO A 240 1.41 9.18 -13.45
N VAL A 241 1.74 10.13 -12.58
CA VAL A 241 1.20 11.50 -12.65
C VAL A 241 2.33 12.51 -12.63
N THR A 242 2.15 13.60 -13.36
CA THR A 242 3.15 14.67 -13.46
C THR A 242 3.05 15.66 -12.29
N GLU A 243 1.87 15.77 -11.67
CA GLU A 243 1.57 16.78 -10.67
C GLU A 243 0.64 16.28 -9.56
N LYS A 244 0.90 16.77 -8.34
CA LYS A 244 -0.01 16.65 -7.20
C LYS A 244 -1.18 17.63 -7.37
N LYS A 245 -2.39 17.11 -7.47
CA LYS A 245 -3.64 17.89 -7.56
C LYS A 245 -4.63 17.48 -6.48
N ASP A 246 -4.96 18.41 -5.59
CA ASP A 246 -6.01 18.23 -4.59
C ASP A 246 -7.30 18.95 -5.00
N ALA A 247 -8.08 18.27 -5.83
CA ALA A 247 -9.34 18.75 -6.39
C ALA A 247 -10.34 17.59 -6.50
N ASP A 248 -11.61 17.93 -6.72
CA ASP A 248 -12.62 16.96 -7.14
C ASP A 248 -12.20 16.36 -8.49
N ARG A 249 -12.21 15.04 -8.58
CA ARG A 249 -11.84 14.31 -9.80
C ARG A 249 -12.74 13.11 -10.02
N SER A 250 -12.90 12.75 -11.28
CA SER A 250 -13.61 11.55 -11.72
C SER A 250 -12.63 10.70 -12.51
N PHE A 251 -12.55 9.41 -12.21
CA PHE A 251 -11.69 8.48 -12.93
C PHE A 251 -12.49 7.33 -13.52
N THR A 252 -12.02 6.78 -14.62
CA THR A 252 -12.45 5.49 -15.13
C THR A 252 -11.24 4.60 -15.31
N LEU A 253 -11.25 3.44 -14.67
CA LEU A 253 -10.20 2.44 -14.82
C LEU A 253 -10.62 1.45 -15.89
N THR A 254 -9.76 1.20 -16.87
CA THR A 254 -9.85 0.03 -17.75
C THR A 254 -8.72 -0.91 -17.38
N ILE A 255 -9.05 -2.12 -16.89
CA ILE A 255 -8.05 -3.17 -16.66
C ILE A 255 -7.60 -3.74 -18.00
N ALA A 256 -6.34 -4.19 -18.05
CA ALA A 256 -5.76 -4.89 -19.20
C ALA A 256 -6.72 -5.92 -19.81
N PRO A 257 -6.70 -6.08 -21.14
CA PRO A 257 -7.65 -6.96 -21.80
C PRO A 257 -7.56 -8.39 -21.25
N ALA A 258 -8.72 -9.03 -21.17
CA ALA A 258 -8.87 -10.42 -20.84
C ALA A 258 -9.32 -11.20 -22.08
N VAL A 259 -9.03 -12.51 -22.08
CA VAL A 259 -9.42 -13.42 -23.14
C VAL A 259 -9.90 -14.74 -22.52
N PHE A 260 -10.97 -15.30 -23.06
CA PHE A 260 -11.41 -16.64 -22.66
C PHE A 260 -10.44 -17.68 -23.20
N ASP A 261 -10.18 -18.73 -22.42
CA ASP A 261 -9.35 -19.84 -22.89
C ASP A 261 -9.91 -20.44 -24.20
N GLY A 262 -9.06 -20.48 -25.24
CA GLY A 262 -9.41 -21.03 -26.55
C GLY A 262 -10.14 -20.05 -27.49
N VAL A 263 -10.17 -18.75 -27.19
CA VAL A 263 -10.77 -17.71 -28.02
C VAL A 263 -9.72 -16.62 -28.33
N ASP A 264 -9.83 -15.94 -29.48
CA ASP A 264 -8.89 -14.88 -29.88
C ASP A 264 -9.38 -13.45 -29.56
N GLN A 265 -10.68 -13.29 -29.29
CA GLN A 265 -11.28 -11.99 -29.00
C GLN A 265 -10.97 -11.55 -27.56
N THR A 266 -10.35 -10.38 -27.44
CA THR A 266 -10.11 -9.74 -26.14
C THR A 266 -11.26 -8.81 -25.72
N PHE A 267 -11.42 -8.59 -24.42
CA PHE A 267 -12.34 -7.62 -23.84
C PHE A 267 -11.70 -6.90 -22.66
N GLY A 268 -12.08 -5.65 -22.38
CA GLY A 268 -11.65 -4.92 -21.19
C GLY A 268 -12.78 -4.84 -20.16
N VAL A 269 -12.43 -4.78 -18.88
CA VAL A 269 -13.38 -4.43 -17.82
C VAL A 269 -13.18 -2.96 -17.47
N VAL A 270 -14.26 -2.19 -17.58
CA VAL A 270 -14.29 -0.77 -17.25
C VAL A 270 -14.91 -0.60 -15.87
N VAL A 271 -14.22 0.10 -14.97
CA VAL A 271 -14.68 0.43 -13.62
C VAL A 271 -14.76 1.95 -13.49
N GLY A 272 -15.96 2.48 -13.25
CA GLY A 272 -16.16 3.91 -13.06
C GLY A 272 -17.53 4.40 -13.55
N PRO A 273 -17.79 5.71 -13.42
CA PRO A 273 -16.85 6.71 -12.91
C PRO A 273 -16.61 6.60 -11.40
N ILE A 274 -15.35 6.68 -10.98
CA ILE A 274 -14.91 6.73 -9.59
C ILE A 274 -14.78 8.19 -9.20
N GLN A 275 -15.68 8.67 -8.36
CA GLN A 275 -15.68 10.05 -7.87
C GLN A 275 -14.78 10.16 -6.64
N VAL A 276 -13.77 11.02 -6.70
CA VAL A 276 -12.99 11.42 -5.53
C VAL A 276 -13.23 12.90 -5.27
N LYS A 277 -13.64 13.23 -4.04
CA LYS A 277 -13.88 14.61 -3.61
C LYS A 277 -12.67 15.13 -2.87
N LYS A 278 -12.39 16.42 -2.99
CA LYS A 278 -11.49 17.11 -2.06
C LYS A 278 -11.98 16.87 -0.62
N LEU A 279 -11.05 16.52 0.27
CA LEU A 279 -11.33 16.23 1.68
C LEU A 279 -11.30 17.49 2.55
#